data_AF-K2CFK8-F1
#
_entry.id   AF-K2CFK8-F1
#
_cell.length_a   1.000
_cell.length_b   1.000
_cell.length_c   1.000
_cell.angle_alpha   90.00
_cell.angle_beta   90.00
_cell.angle_gamma   90.00
#
_symmetry.space_group_name_H-M   'P 1'
#
loop_
_entity.id
_entity.type
_entity.pdbx_description
1 polymer ?
#
loop_
_entity_poly.entity_id
_entity_poly.type
_entity_poly.pdbx_seq_one_letter_code
_entity_poly.pdbx_strand_id
1 'polypeptide(L)' 'MLPLEIIKKFYPNASEYELKEIQEIVYLLACAVMQHFYGSKWMGNFGESDPEGK' A
#
# COMPACT_ATOMS: atom_id res chain seq x y z
N MET A 1 -1.66 1.14 4.77
CA MET A 1 -1.73 2.04 3.58
C MET A 1 -1.01 3.34 3.89
N LEU A 2 -0.57 4.08 2.86
CA LEU A 2 0.15 5.35 3.02
C LEU A 2 -0.76 6.39 3.73
N PRO A 3 -0.34 7.09 4.79
CA PRO A 3 -1.20 8.04 5.49
C PRO A 3 -1.66 9.20 4.60
N LEU A 4 -2.93 9.61 4.71
CA LEU A 4 -3.51 10.67 3.85
C LEU A 4 -2.81 12.02 4.07
N GLU A 5 -2.28 12.26 5.26
CA GLU A 5 -1.52 13.46 5.64
C GLU A 5 -0.21 13.56 4.85
N ILE A 6 0.38 12.43 4.47
CA ILE A 6 1.57 12.39 3.61
C ILE A 6 1.18 12.72 2.17
N ILE A 7 0.08 12.15 1.68
CA ILE A 7 -0.42 12.39 0.31
C ILE A 7 -0.83 13.86 0.15
N LYS A 8 -1.48 14.43 1.16
CA LYS A 8 -1.94 15.83 1.17
C LYS A 8 -0.80 16.85 1.05
N LYS A 9 0.44 16.50 1.42
CA LYS A 9 1.62 17.35 1.18
C LYS A 9 1.91 17.54 -0.31
N PHE A 10 1.60 16.53 -1.13
CA PHE A 10 1.79 16.56 -2.58
C PHE A 10 0.54 17.04 -3.33
N TYR A 11 -0.65 16.82 -2.74
CA TYR A 11 -1.94 17.22 -3.30
C TYR A 11 -2.71 18.11 -2.30
N PRO A 12 -2.25 19.35 -2.05
CA PRO A 12 -2.79 20.20 -0.97
C PRO A 12 -4.25 20.62 -1.18
N ASN A 13 -4.69 20.67 -2.44
CA ASN A 13 -6.05 21.11 -2.82
C ASN A 13 -7.02 19.95 -3.05
N ALA A 14 -6.54 18.70 -2.94
CA ALA A 14 -7.39 17.53 -3.13
C ALA A 14 -8.37 17.38 -1.94
N SER A 15 -9.60 17.02 -2.27
CA SER A 15 -10.62 16.61 -1.31
C SER A 15 -10.23 15.30 -0.61
N GLU A 16 -10.84 15.02 0.54
CA GLU A 16 -10.58 13.75 1.24
C GLU A 16 -10.91 12.53 0.38
N TYR A 17 -11.95 12.64 -0.47
CA TYR A 17 -12.33 11.60 -1.41
C TYR A 17 -11.21 11.33 -2.44
N GLU A 18 -10.71 12.38 -3.11
CA GLU A 18 -9.60 12.26 -4.07
C GLU A 18 -8.32 11.74 -3.40
N LEU A 19 -8.04 12.14 -2.14
CA LEU A 19 -6.90 11.64 -1.40
C LEU A 19 -6.98 10.12 -1.15
N LYS A 20 -8.19 9.58 -0.91
CA LYS A 20 -8.41 8.12 -0.78
C LYS A 20 -8.25 7.39 -2.11
N GLU A 21 -8.73 7.96 -3.20
CA GLU A 21 -8.50 7.39 -4.54
C GLU A 21 -7.00 7.33 -4.87
N ILE A 22 -6.26 8.41 -4.59
CA ILE A 22 -4.80 8.44 -4.77
C ILE A 22 -4.12 7.39 -3.88
N GLN A 23 -4.55 7.26 -2.63
CA GLN A 23 -4.02 6.27 -1.69
C GLN A 23 -4.18 4.84 -2.22
N GLU A 24 -5.33 4.51 -2.79
CA GLU A 24 -5.62 3.21 -3.40
C GLU A 24 -4.77 2.96 -4.65
N ILE A 25 -4.67 3.95 -5.55
CA ILE A 25 -3.86 3.84 -6.76
C ILE A 25 -2.38 3.60 -6.42
N VAL A 26 -1.84 4.35 -5.46
CA VAL A 26 -0.44 4.20 -5.02
C VAL A 26 -0.22 2.81 -4.41
N TYR A 27 -1.18 2.32 -3.62
CA TYR A 27 -1.12 0.96 -3.08
C TYR A 27 -1.10 -0.09 -4.19
N LEU A 28 -2.04 -0.04 -5.13
CA LEU A 28 -2.12 -0.99 -6.25
C LEU A 28 -0.86 -0.95 -7.13
N LEU A 29 -0.32 0.24 -7.39
CA LEU A 29 0.93 0.40 -8.14
C LEU A 29 2.12 -0.22 -7.39
N ALA A 30 2.24 0.04 -6.08
CA ALA A 30 3.28 -0.56 -5.27
C ALA A 30 3.18 -2.10 -5.27
N CYS A 31 1.97 -2.64 -5.13
CA CYS A 31 1.72 -4.08 -5.24
C CYS A 31 2.14 -4.63 -6.60
N ALA A 32 1.79 -3.95 -7.70
CA ALA A 32 2.17 -4.36 -9.05
C ALA A 32 3.70 -4.35 -9.25
N VAL A 33 4.38 -3.31 -8.75
CA VAL A 33 5.86 -3.22 -8.79
C VAL A 33 6.47 -4.37 -8.00
N MET A 34 6.01 -4.60 -6.77
CA MET A 34 6.52 -5.70 -5.95
C MET A 34 6.26 -7.06 -6.62
N GLN A 35 5.10 -7.26 -7.22
CA GLN A 35 4.77 -8.47 -7.97
C GLN A 35 5.68 -8.66 -9.18
N HIS A 36 6.00 -7.58 -9.89
CA HIS A 36 6.88 -7.64 -11.05
C HIS A 36 8.32 -8.07 -10.67
N PHE A 37 8.88 -7.50 -9.60
CA PHE A 37 10.27 -7.76 -9.21
C PHE A 37 10.47 -9.02 -8.36
N TYR A 38 9.52 -9.31 -7.47
CA TYR A 38 9.66 -10.38 -6.47
C TYR A 38 8.73 -11.57 -6.73
N GLY A 39 7.84 -11.49 -7.73
CA GLY A 39 6.87 -12.54 -8.06
C GLY A 39 5.94 -12.87 -6.90
N SER A 40 5.30 -14.03 -6.90
CA SER A 40 4.35 -14.39 -5.81
C SER A 40 4.98 -14.55 -4.42
N LYS A 41 6.30 -14.42 -4.27
CA LYS A 41 7.01 -14.57 -3.00
C LYS A 41 6.90 -13.36 -2.07
N TRP A 42 6.67 -12.15 -2.59
CA TRP A 42 6.54 -10.96 -1.73
C TRP A 42 5.16 -10.88 -1.07
N MET A 43 4.12 -11.41 -1.73
CA MET A 43 2.84 -11.72 -1.10
C MET A 43 2.97 -13.03 -0.31
N GLY A 44 3.97 -13.11 0.59
CA GLY A 44 4.12 -14.25 1.50
C GLY A 44 2.77 -14.55 2.18
N ASN A 45 2.53 -15.81 2.55
CA ASN A 45 1.29 -16.28 3.19
C ASN A 45 0.85 -15.31 4.30
N PHE A 46 0.00 -14.33 3.97
CA PHE A 46 -0.62 -13.42 4.94
C PHE A 46 -1.61 -14.17 5.87
N GLY A 47 -1.74 -15.50 5.70
CA GLY A 47 -2.42 -16.42 6.60
C GLY A 47 -1.52 -17.18 7.58
N GLU A 48 -0.20 -17.04 7.52
CA GLU A 48 0.76 -17.63 8.47
C GLU A 48 1.62 -16.52 9.09
N SER A 49 0.98 -15.65 9.86
CA SER A 49 1.67 -14.90 10.91
C SER A 49 1.14 -15.41 12.24
N ASP A 50 1.50 -16.64 12.59
CA ASP A 50 1.44 -17.10 13.98
C ASP A 50 2.51 -16.33 14.78
N PRO A 51 2.13 -15.59 15.82
CA PRO A 51 3.10 -14.91 16.69
C PRO A 51 3.48 -15.81 17.87
N GLU A 52 3.99 -17.02 17.65
CA GLU A 52 4.55 -17.89 18.70
C GLU A 52 5.62 -18.78 18.03
N GLY A 53 6.85 -19.00 18.49
CA GLY A 53 7.55 -18.69 19.72
C GLY A 53 8.72 -19.71 19.81
N LYS A 54 9.93 -19.24 20.13
CA LYS A 54 11.20 -19.98 20.34
C LYS A 54 11.92 -20.56 19.12
#